data_AF-A0A519HF46-F1
#
_entry.id   AF-A0A519HF46-F1
#
_cell.length_a   1.000
_cell.length_b   1.000
_cell.length_c   1.000
_cell.angle_alpha   90.00
_cell.angle_beta   90.00
_cell.angle_gamma   90.00
#
_symmetry.space_group_name_H-M   'P 1'
#
loop_
_entity.id
_entity.type
_entity.pdbx_description
1 polymer ?
#
loop_
_entity_poly.entity_id
_entity_poly.type
_entity_poly.pdbx_seq_one_letter_code
_entity_poly.pdbx_strand_id
1 'polypeptide(L)'
;MTPWMRKIHKWIGLLIGLQLVLWMSSGFMMSFLDAEKVRGREFRAAPAAKKPWPADALPVSGIVAKSAPVQSISTGWLLDRAVYRLKEEKASRLVDARTGQRVELDAALAQRLAVASYHGPGTPKVAELVERSLETRAHEGKVWRVDFSDAEETTVYLSQHGDVLEHRNSTWRLFDIFWMLHIMDYSGRQDFNNALVVSAAVGGFWLALSGFWLLFTSFSLAEFIPKRWRGTRSLMVHAPDGSRLRSLRAHTGDTVYVAMAQQGLQLPSNCGGGQSCGLCEVRVRGSAPPATSADRALLPAAKIEAGCRLACNLALDRNLDIEVRGGAEPRTRTS
;
A
#
# COMPACT_ATOMS: atom_id res chain seq x y z
N MET A 1 19.76 18.86 -4.03
CA MET A 1 18.44 19.14 -4.62
C MET A 1 18.23 20.65 -4.75
N THR A 2 17.74 21.12 -5.90
CA THR A 2 17.33 22.54 -6.07
C THR A 2 16.14 22.86 -5.15
N PRO A 3 15.88 24.13 -4.81
CA PRO A 3 14.72 24.53 -3.99
C PRO A 3 13.39 24.03 -4.57
N TRP A 4 13.26 24.04 -5.90
CA TRP A 4 12.09 23.53 -6.61
C TRP A 4 11.88 22.02 -6.44
N MET A 5 12.94 21.21 -6.59
CA MET A 5 12.88 19.77 -6.35
C MET A 5 12.47 19.45 -4.90
N ARG A 6 12.93 20.24 -3.92
CA ARG A 6 12.52 20.06 -2.51
C ARG A 6 11.02 20.31 -2.32
N LYS A 7 10.45 21.31 -2.99
CA LYS A 7 9.02 21.61 -2.94
C LYS A 7 8.20 20.47 -3.55
N ILE A 8 8.60 19.96 -4.72
CA ILE A 8 7.95 18.81 -5.37
C ILE A 8 8.05 17.57 -4.49
N HIS A 9 9.26 17.24 -4.01
CA HIS A 9 9.47 16.07 -3.15
C HIS A 9 8.63 16.14 -1.87
N LYS A 10 8.51 17.32 -1.25
CA LYS A 10 7.67 17.52 -0.06
C LYS A 10 6.19 17.22 -0.35
N TRP A 11 5.63 17.75 -1.42
CA TRP A 11 4.20 17.60 -1.71
C TRP A 11 3.85 16.22 -2.27
N ILE A 12 4.66 15.67 -3.17
CA ILE A 12 4.52 14.29 -3.62
C ILE A 12 4.70 13.34 -2.44
N GLY A 13 5.72 13.59 -1.60
CA GLY A 13 5.98 12.82 -0.37
C GLY A 13 4.80 12.81 0.59
N LEU A 14 4.15 13.96 0.79
CA LEU A 14 2.96 14.05 1.64
C LEU A 14 1.78 13.23 1.07
N LEU A 15 1.51 13.38 -0.23
CA LEU A 15 0.41 12.68 -0.89
C LEU A 15 0.63 11.16 -0.87
N ILE A 16 1.81 10.71 -1.30
CA ILE A 16 2.17 9.29 -1.32
C ILE A 16 2.29 8.73 0.10
N GLY A 17 2.81 9.50 1.06
CA GLY A 17 2.89 9.10 2.47
C GLY A 17 1.50 8.86 3.07
N LEU A 18 0.54 9.75 2.80
CA LEU A 18 -0.85 9.54 3.22
C LEU A 18 -1.44 8.28 2.56
N GLN A 19 -1.22 8.09 1.26
CA GLN A 19 -1.68 6.90 0.56
C GLN A 19 -1.04 5.62 1.12
N LEU A 20 0.25 5.65 1.47
CA LEU A 20 0.97 4.54 2.08
C LEU A 20 0.40 4.17 3.45
N VAL A 21 -0.02 5.15 4.25
CA VAL A 21 -0.70 4.90 5.54
C VAL A 21 -2.03 4.17 5.30
N LEU A 22 -2.83 4.61 4.33
CA LEU A 22 -4.08 3.94 3.97
C LEU A 22 -3.83 2.51 3.45
N TRP A 23 -2.81 2.34 2.60
CA TRP A 23 -2.39 1.06 2.06
C TRP A 23 -1.93 0.09 3.17
N MET A 24 -1.09 0.57 4.10
CA MET A 24 -0.62 -0.24 5.22
C MET A 24 -1.75 -0.61 6.18
N SER A 25 -2.64 0.34 6.50
CA SER A 25 -3.77 0.12 7.39
C SER A 25 -4.76 -0.89 6.81
N SER A 26 -5.08 -0.77 5.52
CA SER A 26 -5.95 -1.74 4.83
C SER A 26 -5.29 -3.11 4.73
N GLY A 27 -3.99 -3.20 4.43
CA GLY A 27 -3.25 -4.46 4.39
C GLY A 27 -3.21 -5.17 5.75
N PHE A 28 -2.98 -4.40 6.83
CA PHE A 28 -3.06 -4.89 8.20
C PHE A 28 -4.45 -5.44 8.51
N MET A 29 -5.51 -4.68 8.22
CA MET A 29 -6.88 -5.13 8.48
C MET A 29 -7.24 -6.39 7.70
N MET A 30 -6.88 -6.47 6.42
CA MET A 30 -7.09 -7.68 5.62
C MET A 30 -6.35 -8.90 6.17
N SER A 31 -5.16 -8.72 6.71
CA SER A 31 -4.35 -9.79 7.30
C SER A 31 -4.86 -10.24 8.68
N PHE A 32 -5.65 -9.39 9.35
CA PHE A 32 -6.23 -9.67 10.66
C PHE A 32 -7.54 -10.45 10.56
N LEU A 33 -8.25 -10.38 9.42
CA LEU A 33 -9.51 -11.10 9.21
C LEU A 33 -9.27 -12.60 8.96
N ASP A 34 -10.19 -13.43 9.43
CA ASP A 34 -10.11 -14.88 9.25
C ASP A 34 -10.22 -15.27 7.76
N ALA A 35 -9.22 -15.99 7.25
CA ALA A 35 -9.12 -16.32 5.84
C ALA A 35 -10.21 -17.28 5.35
N GLU A 36 -10.69 -18.20 6.19
CA GLU A 36 -11.76 -19.14 5.82
C GLU A 36 -13.13 -18.42 5.79
N LYS A 37 -13.34 -17.47 6.70
CA LYS A 37 -14.51 -16.58 6.66
C LYS A 37 -14.50 -15.69 5.42
N VAL A 38 -13.39 -15.01 5.14
CA VAL A 38 -13.25 -14.16 3.93
C VAL A 38 -13.48 -14.99 2.67
N ARG A 39 -13.00 -16.23 2.60
CA ARG A 39 -13.23 -17.09 1.42
C ARG A 39 -14.66 -17.66 1.34
N GLY A 40 -15.51 -17.38 2.32
CA GLY A 40 -16.87 -17.93 2.41
C GLY A 40 -16.89 -19.44 2.60
N ARG A 41 -15.85 -20.01 3.24
CA ARG A 41 -15.70 -21.45 3.42
C ARG A 41 -16.22 -21.98 4.75
N GLU A 42 -16.32 -21.13 5.77
CA GLU A 42 -16.76 -21.51 7.12
C GLU A 42 -18.05 -22.34 7.13
N PHE A 43 -19.07 -21.90 6.39
CA PHE A 43 -20.35 -22.62 6.27
C PHE A 43 -20.55 -23.26 4.90
N ARG A 44 -19.49 -23.44 4.11
CA ARG A 44 -19.59 -24.11 2.81
C ARG A 44 -19.53 -25.62 3.03
N ALA A 45 -20.56 -26.31 2.57
CA ALA A 45 -20.59 -27.77 2.59
C ALA A 45 -19.46 -28.33 1.72
N ALA A 46 -18.90 -29.48 2.13
CA ALA A 46 -17.96 -30.21 1.31
C ALA A 46 -18.60 -30.60 -0.03
N PRO A 47 -17.84 -30.65 -1.14
CA PRO A 47 -18.35 -31.12 -2.41
C PRO A 47 -19.01 -32.49 -2.26
N ALA A 48 -20.23 -32.64 -2.79
CA ALA A 48 -20.93 -33.92 -2.74
C ALA A 48 -20.08 -35.03 -3.40
N ALA A 49 -20.15 -36.24 -2.85
CA ALA A 49 -19.47 -37.40 -3.43
C ALA A 49 -19.88 -37.59 -4.90
N LYS A 50 -18.92 -37.97 -5.76
CA LYS A 50 -19.18 -38.22 -7.18
C LYS A 50 -20.20 -39.36 -7.31
N LYS A 51 -21.40 -39.04 -7.78
CA LYS A 51 -22.44 -40.03 -8.09
C LYS A 51 -22.17 -40.63 -9.48
N PRO A 52 -22.29 -41.96 -9.67
CA PRO A 52 -22.19 -42.57 -11.00
C PRO A 52 -23.30 -42.02 -11.90
N TRP A 53 -22.97 -41.76 -13.16
CA TRP A 53 -23.96 -41.30 -14.14
C TRP A 53 -25.07 -42.35 -14.32
N PRO A 54 -26.35 -41.96 -14.39
CA PRO A 54 -27.43 -42.94 -14.45
C PRO A 54 -27.42 -43.75 -15.76
N ALA A 55 -27.59 -45.07 -15.63
CA ALA A 55 -27.58 -46.00 -16.76
C ALA A 55 -28.81 -45.84 -17.68
N ASP A 56 -29.92 -45.33 -17.13
CA ASP A 56 -31.16 -45.01 -17.84
C ASP A 56 -31.20 -43.56 -18.35
N ALA A 57 -30.06 -42.86 -18.37
CA ALA A 57 -29.96 -41.56 -19.05
C ALA A 57 -30.20 -41.74 -20.56
N LEU A 58 -30.97 -40.83 -21.14
CA LEU A 58 -31.15 -40.75 -22.58
C LEU A 58 -29.81 -40.49 -23.27
N PRO A 59 -29.54 -41.13 -24.42
CA PRO A 59 -28.32 -40.88 -25.16
C PRO A 59 -28.27 -39.43 -25.62
N VAL A 60 -27.08 -38.82 -25.55
CA VAL A 60 -26.86 -37.41 -25.92
C VAL A 60 -27.35 -37.11 -27.33
N SER A 61 -27.17 -38.05 -28.27
CA SER A 61 -27.68 -37.93 -29.65
C SER A 61 -29.19 -37.70 -29.72
N GLY A 62 -29.97 -38.36 -28.86
CA GLY A 62 -31.43 -38.20 -28.80
C GLY A 62 -31.87 -36.84 -28.23
N ILE A 63 -31.04 -36.21 -27.40
CA ILE A 63 -31.27 -34.85 -26.89
C ILE A 63 -30.90 -33.80 -27.94
N VAL A 64 -29.76 -33.97 -28.62
CA VAL A 64 -29.27 -33.05 -29.66
C VAL A 64 -30.14 -33.07 -30.91
N ALA A 65 -30.69 -34.22 -31.29
CA ALA A 65 -31.59 -34.30 -32.44
C ALA A 65 -32.87 -33.46 -32.28
N LYS A 66 -33.27 -33.16 -31.03
CA LYS A 66 -34.48 -32.38 -30.70
C LYS A 66 -34.16 -30.91 -30.35
N SER A 67 -32.98 -30.44 -30.71
CA SER A 67 -32.36 -29.24 -30.18
C SER A 67 -31.90 -28.28 -31.27
N ALA A 68 -31.88 -26.98 -30.96
CA ALA A 68 -31.14 -25.98 -31.73
C ALA A 68 -29.65 -26.37 -31.81
N PRO A 69 -28.85 -25.83 -32.76
CA PRO A 69 -27.42 -26.12 -32.84
C PRO A 69 -26.71 -25.85 -31.50
N VAL A 70 -26.27 -26.93 -30.86
CA VAL A 70 -25.62 -26.90 -29.56
C VAL A 70 -24.10 -26.83 -29.77
N GLN A 71 -23.44 -25.87 -29.14
CA GLN A 71 -21.98 -25.70 -29.24
C GLN A 71 -21.23 -26.65 -28.30
N SER A 72 -21.74 -26.86 -27.09
CA SER A 72 -21.18 -27.82 -26.15
C SER A 72 -22.22 -28.40 -25.21
N ILE A 73 -21.97 -29.61 -24.75
CA ILE A 73 -22.82 -30.31 -23.78
C ILE A 73 -21.94 -30.76 -22.62
N SER A 74 -22.36 -30.42 -21.41
CA SER A 74 -21.78 -30.96 -20.20
C SER A 74 -22.82 -31.70 -19.37
N THR A 75 -22.37 -32.64 -18.57
CA THR A 75 -23.21 -33.38 -17.62
C THR A 75 -23.04 -32.81 -16.23
N GLY A 76 -24.09 -32.89 -15.42
CA GLY A 76 -24.04 -32.45 -14.04
C GLY A 76 -25.20 -32.99 -13.23
N TRP A 77 -25.20 -32.61 -11.95
CA TRP A 77 -26.24 -32.97 -11.01
C TRP A 77 -26.83 -31.69 -10.42
N LEU A 78 -28.16 -31.63 -10.32
CA LEU A 78 -28.88 -30.72 -9.46
C LEU A 78 -29.47 -31.57 -8.33
N LEU A 79 -28.75 -31.65 -7.21
CA LEU A 79 -29.04 -32.55 -6.09
C LEU A 79 -29.01 -34.04 -6.52
N ASP A 80 -30.17 -34.66 -6.70
CA ASP A 80 -30.34 -36.03 -7.17
C ASP A 80 -30.83 -36.12 -8.62
N ARG A 81 -31.06 -34.98 -9.28
CA ARG A 81 -31.48 -34.92 -10.68
C ARG A 81 -30.24 -34.82 -11.58
N ALA A 82 -30.01 -35.85 -12.38
CA ALA A 82 -29.00 -35.81 -13.44
C ALA A 82 -29.47 -34.90 -14.57
N VAL A 83 -28.62 -33.96 -15.00
CA VAL A 83 -28.95 -32.96 -16.01
C VAL A 83 -27.89 -32.85 -17.09
N TYR A 84 -28.34 -32.66 -18.32
CA TYR A 84 -27.53 -32.16 -19.42
C TYR A 84 -27.59 -30.63 -19.43
N ARG A 85 -26.42 -30.00 -19.53
CA ARG A 85 -26.24 -28.56 -19.73
C ARG A 85 -25.85 -28.34 -21.18
N LEU A 86 -26.74 -27.73 -21.93
CA LEU A 86 -26.55 -27.46 -23.35
C LEU A 86 -26.21 -25.99 -23.50
N LYS A 87 -25.01 -25.71 -24.02
CA LYS A 87 -24.57 -24.37 -24.37
C LYS A 87 -24.87 -24.13 -25.84
N GLU A 88 -25.72 -23.15 -26.11
CA GLU A 88 -26.08 -22.69 -27.45
C GLU A 88 -25.43 -21.33 -27.70
N GLU A 89 -25.58 -20.80 -28.92
CA GLU A 89 -24.93 -19.56 -29.34
C GLU A 89 -25.32 -18.34 -28.48
N LYS A 90 -26.57 -18.29 -28.00
CA LYS A 90 -27.11 -17.14 -27.25
C LYS A 90 -27.64 -17.47 -25.85
N ALA A 91 -27.72 -18.75 -25.51
CA ALA A 91 -28.33 -19.19 -24.25
C ALA A 91 -27.73 -20.52 -23.79
N SER A 92 -27.90 -20.82 -22.50
CA SER A 92 -27.68 -22.17 -21.99
C SER A 92 -28.99 -22.71 -21.42
N ARG A 93 -29.25 -23.99 -21.62
CA ARG A 93 -30.43 -24.66 -21.07
C ARG A 93 -30.07 -25.94 -20.34
N LEU A 94 -30.93 -26.28 -19.38
CA LEU A 94 -30.85 -27.50 -18.60
C LEU A 94 -31.92 -28.47 -19.09
N VAL A 95 -31.55 -29.73 -19.24
CA VAL A 95 -32.44 -30.81 -19.65
C VAL A 95 -32.25 -31.99 -18.69
N ASP A 96 -33.34 -32.57 -18.21
CA ASP A 96 -33.30 -33.76 -17.38
C ASP A 96 -32.76 -34.94 -18.19
N ALA A 97 -31.73 -35.60 -17.66
CA ALA A 97 -31.02 -36.64 -18.38
C ALA A 97 -31.86 -37.90 -18.63
N ARG A 98 -32.90 -38.16 -17.84
CA ARG A 98 -33.74 -39.36 -17.97
C ARG A 98 -34.99 -39.11 -18.81
N THR A 99 -35.59 -37.93 -18.68
CA THR A 99 -36.86 -37.62 -19.38
C THR A 99 -36.65 -36.81 -20.66
N GLY A 100 -35.52 -36.11 -20.79
CA GLY A 100 -35.27 -35.20 -21.89
C GLY A 100 -36.09 -33.91 -21.82
N GLN A 101 -36.81 -33.67 -20.72
CA GLN A 101 -37.58 -32.45 -20.53
C GLN A 101 -36.71 -31.29 -20.04
N ARG A 102 -37.08 -30.07 -20.42
CA ARG A 102 -36.40 -28.84 -19.96
C ARG A 102 -36.57 -28.70 -18.44
N VAL A 103 -35.47 -28.38 -17.77
CA VAL A 103 -35.46 -28.05 -16.34
C VAL A 103 -35.32 -26.53 -16.24
N GLU A 104 -36.32 -25.88 -15.64
CA GLU A 104 -36.22 -24.49 -15.26
C GLU A 104 -35.83 -24.37 -13.79
N LEU A 105 -34.94 -23.42 -13.50
CA LEU A 105 -34.53 -23.14 -12.13
C LEU A 105 -35.48 -22.11 -11.54
N ASP A 106 -36.41 -22.57 -10.71
CA ASP A 106 -37.30 -21.71 -9.94
C ASP A 106 -36.68 -21.36 -8.57
N ALA A 107 -37.34 -20.46 -7.84
CA ALA A 107 -36.89 -20.03 -6.52
C ALA A 107 -36.78 -21.20 -5.52
N ALA A 108 -37.70 -22.17 -5.59
CA ALA A 108 -37.70 -23.32 -4.69
C ALA A 108 -36.50 -24.24 -4.92
N LEU A 109 -36.17 -24.54 -6.18
CA LEU A 109 -35.02 -25.35 -6.53
C LEU A 109 -33.71 -24.61 -6.25
N ALA A 110 -33.63 -23.30 -6.54
CA ALA A 110 -32.48 -22.48 -6.18
C ALA A 110 -32.23 -22.46 -4.67
N GLN A 111 -33.28 -22.30 -3.86
CA GLN A 111 -33.20 -22.37 -2.40
C GLN A 111 -32.70 -23.72 -1.92
N ARG A 112 -33.22 -24.84 -2.47
CA ARG A 112 -32.74 -26.19 -2.11
C ARG A 112 -31.29 -26.43 -2.48
N LEU A 113 -30.83 -25.92 -3.62
CA LEU A 113 -29.42 -26.00 -4.02
C LEU A 113 -28.52 -25.20 -3.07
N ALA A 114 -28.95 -24.00 -2.67
CA ALA A 114 -28.24 -23.19 -1.70
C ALA A 114 -28.14 -23.88 -0.33
N VAL A 115 -29.24 -24.49 0.14
CA VAL A 115 -29.25 -25.27 1.39
C VAL A 115 -28.30 -26.45 1.30
N ALA A 116 -28.25 -27.15 0.16
CA ALA A 116 -27.34 -28.27 -0.03
C ALA A 116 -25.85 -27.85 -0.06
N SER A 117 -25.54 -26.60 -0.38
CA SER A 117 -24.18 -26.06 -0.34
C SER A 117 -23.81 -25.42 0.99
N TYR A 118 -24.75 -25.33 1.94
CA TYR A 118 -24.59 -24.65 3.22
C TYR A 118 -24.59 -25.64 4.39
N HIS A 119 -23.68 -25.45 5.35
CA HIS A 119 -23.52 -26.28 6.55
C HIS A 119 -23.51 -25.44 7.85
N GLY A 120 -24.03 -24.21 7.81
CA GLY A 120 -24.12 -23.36 9.00
C GLY A 120 -25.44 -23.52 9.78
N PRO A 121 -25.61 -22.77 10.88
CA PRO A 121 -26.78 -22.87 11.75
C PRO A 121 -28.01 -22.08 11.27
N GLY A 122 -27.86 -21.24 10.25
CA GLY A 122 -28.91 -20.35 9.76
C GLY A 122 -29.98 -21.06 8.92
N THR A 123 -31.18 -20.50 8.90
CA THR A 123 -32.27 -20.94 8.02
C THR A 123 -32.30 -20.13 6.73
N PRO A 124 -32.61 -20.76 5.58
CA PRO A 124 -32.63 -20.08 4.29
C PRO A 124 -33.86 -19.16 4.18
N LYS A 125 -33.67 -17.95 3.68
CA LYS A 125 -34.74 -17.08 3.18
C LYS A 125 -35.16 -17.51 1.77
N VAL A 126 -36.24 -16.90 1.26
CA VAL A 126 -36.73 -17.14 -0.11
C VAL A 126 -35.65 -16.76 -1.11
N ALA A 127 -35.47 -17.59 -2.14
CA ALA A 127 -34.53 -17.29 -3.22
C ALA A 127 -35.07 -16.19 -4.14
N GLU A 128 -34.23 -15.22 -4.46
CA GLU A 128 -34.58 -14.09 -5.33
C GLU A 128 -33.65 -14.05 -6.54
N LEU A 129 -34.22 -13.84 -7.73
CA LEU A 129 -33.43 -13.62 -8.94
C LEU A 129 -33.10 -12.13 -9.04
N VAL A 130 -31.83 -11.79 -8.80
CA VAL A 130 -31.37 -10.40 -8.72
C VAL A 130 -30.40 -10.06 -9.85
N GLU A 131 -30.30 -8.76 -10.14
CA GLU A 131 -29.23 -8.25 -11.01
C GLU A 131 -27.86 -8.43 -10.35
N ARG A 132 -26.81 -8.42 -11.16
CA ARG A 132 -25.44 -8.49 -10.67
C ARG A 132 -25.14 -7.38 -9.67
N SER A 133 -24.38 -7.71 -8.63
CA SER A 133 -23.92 -6.78 -7.60
C SER A 133 -22.39 -6.80 -7.49
N LEU A 134 -21.84 -5.97 -6.58
CA LEU A 134 -20.42 -6.07 -6.22
C LEU A 134 -20.05 -7.46 -5.68
N GLU A 135 -20.95 -8.21 -5.05
CA GLU A 135 -20.62 -9.53 -4.51
C GLU A 135 -20.43 -10.59 -5.60
N THR A 136 -21.06 -10.38 -6.77
CA THR A 136 -21.11 -11.29 -7.91
C THR A 136 -20.52 -10.69 -9.19
N ARG A 137 -19.78 -9.59 -9.09
CA ARG A 137 -19.14 -8.84 -10.20
C ARG A 137 -18.23 -9.67 -11.12
N ALA A 138 -17.73 -10.82 -10.65
CA ALA A 138 -16.95 -11.77 -11.45
C ALA A 138 -17.80 -12.66 -12.38
N HIS A 139 -19.13 -12.60 -12.27
CA HIS A 139 -20.07 -13.46 -12.96
C HIS A 139 -21.01 -12.63 -13.85
N GLU A 140 -21.41 -13.20 -14.98
CA GLU A 140 -22.29 -12.55 -15.95
C GLU A 140 -23.77 -12.90 -15.72
N GLY A 141 -24.64 -11.95 -16.08
CA GLY A 141 -26.09 -12.12 -16.01
C GLY A 141 -26.68 -12.01 -14.61
N LYS A 142 -27.99 -12.28 -14.52
CA LYS A 142 -28.71 -12.36 -13.25
C LYS A 142 -28.27 -13.58 -12.46
N VAL A 143 -28.33 -13.46 -11.15
CA VAL A 143 -27.94 -14.50 -10.19
C VAL A 143 -29.08 -14.75 -9.21
N TRP A 144 -29.24 -16.00 -8.80
CA TRP A 144 -30.10 -16.33 -7.67
C TRP A 144 -29.37 -16.00 -6.38
N ARG A 145 -30.05 -15.32 -5.47
CA ARG A 145 -29.56 -14.96 -4.15
C ARG A 145 -30.39 -15.69 -3.10
N VAL A 146 -29.71 -16.34 -2.16
CA VAL A 146 -30.33 -16.97 -0.99
C VAL A 146 -29.59 -16.51 0.25
N ASP A 147 -30.26 -15.71 1.08
CA ASP A 147 -29.73 -15.25 2.35
C ASP A 147 -30.04 -16.27 3.46
N PHE A 148 -29.12 -16.43 4.42
CA PHE A 148 -29.28 -17.29 5.58
C PHE A 148 -29.34 -16.45 6.86
N SER A 149 -30.16 -16.88 7.81
CA SER A 149 -30.34 -16.24 9.12
C SER A 149 -29.27 -16.66 10.14
N ASP A 150 -28.00 -16.56 9.77
CA ASP A 150 -26.87 -16.81 10.69
C ASP A 150 -26.20 -15.51 11.15
N ALA A 151 -25.31 -15.62 12.12
CA ALA A 151 -24.58 -14.48 12.69
C ALA A 151 -23.57 -13.84 11.70
N GLU A 152 -23.17 -14.56 10.66
CA GLU A 152 -22.24 -14.09 9.64
C GLU A 152 -22.97 -13.44 8.44
N GLU A 153 -24.30 -13.37 8.48
CA GLU A 153 -25.15 -12.88 7.38
C GLU A 153 -24.82 -13.57 6.05
N THR A 154 -24.70 -14.90 6.07
CA THR A 154 -24.30 -15.67 4.89
C THR A 154 -25.29 -15.51 3.75
N THR A 155 -24.76 -15.24 2.56
CA THR A 155 -25.51 -15.21 1.30
C THR A 155 -24.87 -16.21 0.33
N VAL A 156 -25.69 -17.09 -0.24
CA VAL A 156 -25.28 -18.01 -1.29
C VAL A 156 -25.81 -17.50 -2.62
N TYR A 157 -24.91 -17.34 -3.59
CA TYR A 157 -25.23 -16.95 -4.95
C TYR A 157 -25.15 -18.13 -5.89
N LEU A 158 -26.16 -18.28 -6.75
CA LEU A 158 -26.21 -19.32 -7.78
C LEU A 158 -26.39 -18.72 -9.17
N SER A 159 -25.85 -19.40 -10.18
CA SER A 159 -26.14 -19.09 -11.57
C SER A 159 -27.61 -19.40 -11.89
N GLN A 160 -28.12 -18.85 -12.99
CA GLN A 160 -29.42 -19.26 -13.54
C GLN A 160 -29.48 -20.74 -13.96
N HIS A 161 -28.33 -21.43 -13.98
CA HIS A 161 -28.19 -22.84 -14.30
C HIS A 161 -27.93 -23.73 -13.07
N GLY A 162 -28.01 -23.16 -11.87
CA GLY A 162 -27.96 -23.90 -10.60
C GLY A 162 -26.54 -24.19 -10.10
N ASP A 163 -25.53 -23.56 -10.69
CA ASP A 163 -24.17 -23.59 -10.16
C ASP A 163 -24.06 -22.69 -8.94
N VAL A 164 -23.50 -23.21 -7.85
CA VAL A 164 -23.14 -22.37 -6.71
C VAL A 164 -21.91 -21.55 -7.09
N LEU A 165 -22.11 -20.25 -7.24
CA LEU A 165 -21.08 -19.30 -7.66
C LEU A 165 -20.21 -18.92 -6.46
N GLU A 166 -20.83 -18.32 -5.44
CA GLU A 166 -20.13 -17.70 -4.33
C GLU A 166 -20.89 -17.92 -3.02
N HIS A 167 -20.13 -18.08 -1.95
CA HIS A 167 -20.60 -17.89 -0.58
C HIS A 167 -20.00 -16.57 -0.09
N ARG A 168 -20.85 -15.69 0.43
CA ARG A 168 -20.50 -14.36 0.91
C ARG A 168 -21.03 -14.18 2.31
N ASN A 169 -20.34 -13.40 3.13
CA ASN A 169 -20.69 -13.14 4.52
C ASN A 169 -20.20 -11.74 4.92
N SER A 170 -20.58 -11.31 6.12
CA SER A 170 -20.20 -10.01 6.70
C SER A 170 -18.68 -9.82 6.76
N THR A 171 -17.94 -10.87 7.10
CA THR A 171 -16.46 -10.84 7.14
C THR A 171 -15.85 -10.55 5.76
N TRP A 172 -16.36 -11.19 4.69
CA TRP A 172 -15.97 -10.88 3.32
C TRP A 172 -16.37 -9.46 2.92
N ARG A 173 -17.55 -8.97 3.31
CA ARG A 173 -18.00 -7.60 2.99
C ARG A 173 -17.07 -6.56 3.61
N LEU A 174 -16.62 -6.79 4.84
CA LEU A 174 -15.62 -5.95 5.50
C LEU A 174 -14.26 -6.04 4.79
N PHE A 175 -13.82 -7.25 4.45
CA PHE A 175 -12.60 -7.45 3.66
C PHE A 175 -12.66 -6.70 2.32
N ASP A 176 -13.80 -6.72 1.62
CA ASP A 176 -13.98 -6.06 0.32
C ASP A 176 -13.81 -4.53 0.40
N ILE A 177 -14.20 -3.91 1.52
CA ILE A 177 -13.98 -2.47 1.76
C ILE A 177 -12.47 -2.18 1.89
N PHE A 178 -11.74 -3.00 2.66
CA PHE A 178 -10.30 -2.82 2.79
C PHE A 178 -9.55 -3.18 1.50
N TRP A 179 -10.03 -4.19 0.77
CA TRP A 179 -9.52 -4.55 -0.55
C TRP A 179 -9.65 -3.37 -1.51
N MET A 180 -10.84 -2.75 -1.61
CA MET A 180 -11.07 -1.53 -2.39
C MET A 180 -10.04 -0.44 -2.08
N LEU A 181 -9.81 -0.15 -0.79
CA LEU A 181 -8.84 0.85 -0.35
C LEU A 181 -7.39 0.46 -0.71
N HIS A 182 -7.06 -0.82 -0.57
CA HIS A 182 -5.71 -1.34 -0.76
C HIS A 182 -5.29 -1.37 -2.23
N ILE A 183 -6.19 -1.82 -3.12
CA ILE A 183 -5.96 -1.83 -4.57
C ILE A 183 -6.40 -0.52 -5.25
N MET A 184 -6.91 0.44 -4.48
CA MET A 184 -7.33 1.77 -4.91
C MET A 184 -8.31 1.76 -6.11
N ASP A 185 -9.09 0.69 -6.23
CA ASP A 185 -10.14 0.51 -7.25
C ASP A 185 -11.51 0.73 -6.59
N TYR A 186 -11.94 1.99 -6.56
CA TYR A 186 -13.14 2.43 -5.83
C TYR A 186 -14.46 2.06 -6.51
N SER A 187 -14.42 1.66 -7.78
CA SER A 187 -15.61 1.34 -8.58
C SER A 187 -15.74 -0.17 -8.81
N GLY A 188 -14.74 -0.81 -9.40
CA GLY A 188 -14.78 -2.23 -9.77
C GLY A 188 -14.44 -3.17 -8.61
N ARG A 189 -13.53 -2.76 -7.74
CA ARG A 189 -12.92 -3.58 -6.66
C ARG A 189 -12.32 -4.90 -7.17
N GLN A 190 -11.78 -4.91 -8.38
CA GLN A 190 -11.20 -6.11 -9.01
C GLN A 190 -9.85 -5.85 -9.65
N ASP A 191 -9.62 -4.67 -10.22
CA ASP A 191 -8.44 -4.41 -11.03
C ASP A 191 -7.37 -3.69 -10.21
N PHE A 192 -6.32 -4.44 -9.86
CA PHE A 192 -5.15 -3.89 -9.19
C PHE A 192 -4.21 -3.13 -10.14
N ASN A 193 -4.39 -3.24 -11.46
CA ASN A 193 -3.58 -2.58 -12.49
C ASN A 193 -4.24 -1.31 -13.05
N ASN A 194 -4.92 -0.55 -12.19
CA ASN A 194 -5.58 0.69 -12.59
C ASN A 194 -4.60 1.88 -12.60
N ALA A 195 -4.99 2.97 -13.30
CA ALA A 195 -4.15 4.15 -13.46
C ALA A 195 -3.76 4.82 -12.12
N LEU A 196 -4.62 4.74 -11.11
CA LEU A 196 -4.39 5.37 -9.81
C LEU A 196 -3.28 4.64 -9.03
N VAL A 197 -3.32 3.30 -8.99
CA VAL A 197 -2.26 2.48 -8.39
C VAL A 197 -0.94 2.68 -9.14
N VAL A 198 -0.96 2.64 -10.47
CA VAL A 198 0.24 2.85 -11.29
C VAL A 198 0.87 4.22 -11.01
N SER A 199 0.06 5.28 -10.93
CA SER A 199 0.55 6.63 -10.62
C SER A 199 1.16 6.71 -9.22
N ALA A 200 0.51 6.10 -8.22
CA ALA A 200 1.02 6.02 -6.85
C ALA A 200 2.33 5.22 -6.77
N ALA A 201 2.44 4.11 -7.50
CA ALA A 201 3.64 3.27 -7.56
C ALA A 201 4.81 4.03 -8.21
N VAL A 202 4.59 4.74 -9.31
CA VAL A 202 5.61 5.60 -9.94
C VAL A 202 6.06 6.70 -8.99
N GLY A 203 5.11 7.37 -8.32
CA GLY A 203 5.41 8.40 -7.31
C GLY A 203 6.22 7.85 -6.13
N GLY A 204 5.82 6.70 -5.59
CA GLY A 204 6.52 5.99 -4.52
C GLY A 204 7.91 5.53 -4.93
N PHE A 205 8.06 5.00 -6.13
CA PHE A 205 9.37 4.60 -6.69
C PHE A 205 10.30 5.80 -6.85
N TRP A 206 9.80 6.92 -7.37
CA TRP A 206 10.56 8.15 -7.45
C TRP A 206 10.97 8.69 -6.07
N LEU A 207 10.08 8.62 -5.07
CA LEU A 207 10.41 8.98 -3.68
C LEU A 207 11.49 8.06 -3.10
N ALA A 208 11.39 6.76 -3.34
CA ALA A 208 12.38 5.79 -2.89
C ALA A 208 13.76 6.04 -3.52
N LEU A 209 13.83 6.25 -4.83
CA LEU A 209 15.09 6.57 -5.52
C LEU A 209 15.69 7.90 -5.05
N SER A 210 14.86 8.93 -4.88
CA SER A 210 15.33 10.23 -4.40
C SER A 210 15.77 10.17 -2.92
N GLY A 211 15.11 9.37 -2.08
CA GLY A 211 15.54 9.08 -0.71
C GLY A 211 16.86 8.31 -0.67
N PHE A 212 17.01 7.29 -1.51
CA PHE A 212 18.26 6.53 -1.64
C PHE A 212 19.41 7.43 -2.11
N TRP A 213 19.18 8.29 -3.09
CA TRP A 213 20.15 9.30 -3.53
C TRP A 213 20.52 10.29 -2.41
N LEU A 214 19.52 10.74 -1.64
CA LEU A 214 19.74 11.62 -0.49
C LEU A 214 20.58 10.92 0.59
N LEU A 215 20.48 9.60 0.73
CA LEU A 215 21.31 8.83 1.66
C LEU A 215 22.80 9.05 1.36
N PHE A 216 23.23 8.92 0.11
CA PHE A 216 24.63 9.11 -0.28
C PHE A 216 25.11 10.56 -0.30
N THR A 217 24.19 11.51 -0.48
CA THR A 217 24.54 12.94 -0.57
C THR A 217 24.41 13.71 0.74
N SER A 218 23.62 13.19 1.69
CA SER A 218 23.34 13.85 2.98
C SER A 218 24.00 13.14 4.16
N PHE A 219 24.22 11.82 4.10
CA PHE A 219 24.97 11.12 5.14
C PHE A 219 26.45 11.09 4.81
N SER A 220 27.25 11.61 5.74
CA SER A 220 28.69 11.41 5.74
C SER A 220 28.99 9.95 6.09
N LEU A 221 29.80 9.24 5.29
CA LEU A 221 30.30 7.90 5.65
C LEU A 221 30.94 7.87 7.05
N ALA A 222 31.48 9.01 7.52
CA ALA A 222 32.06 9.14 8.85
C ALA A 222 31.02 9.01 9.98
N GLU A 223 29.72 9.21 9.72
CA GLU A 223 28.65 9.00 10.70
C GLU A 223 28.45 7.50 11.02
N PHE A 224 28.71 6.62 10.05
CA PHE A 224 28.68 5.17 10.25
C PHE A 224 29.94 4.64 10.94
N ILE A 225 31.01 5.44 11.03
CA ILE A 225 32.24 5.07 11.73
C ILE A 225 32.10 5.47 13.22
N PRO A 226 32.24 4.52 14.17
CA PRO A 226 32.21 4.83 15.59
C PRO A 226 33.21 5.94 15.95
N LYS A 227 32.79 6.92 16.76
CA LYS A 227 33.63 8.08 17.16
C LYS A 227 35.01 7.68 17.68
N ARG A 228 35.10 6.55 18.39
CA ARG A 228 36.35 5.98 18.93
C ARG A 228 37.41 5.65 17.87
N TRP A 229 37.02 5.47 16.61
CA TRP A 229 37.93 5.17 15.50
C TRP A 229 38.21 6.39 14.61
N ARG A 230 37.56 7.53 14.90
CA ARG A 230 37.78 8.78 14.18
C ARG A 230 38.86 9.59 14.87
N GLY A 231 39.82 10.10 14.10
CA GLY A 231 40.82 11.05 14.59
C GLY A 231 40.18 12.33 15.15
N THR A 232 40.94 13.09 15.93
CA THR A 232 40.49 14.36 16.50
C THR A 232 41.05 15.55 15.73
N ARG A 233 40.24 16.60 15.55
CA ARG A 233 40.60 17.88 14.94
C ARG A 233 40.37 19.03 15.92
N SER A 234 41.14 20.10 15.78
CA SER A 234 40.95 21.33 16.54
C SER A 234 40.13 22.35 15.76
N LEU A 235 39.15 22.95 16.42
CA LEU A 235 38.34 24.06 15.91
C LEU A 235 38.60 25.30 16.78
N MET A 236 39.20 26.35 16.22
CA MET A 236 39.38 27.63 16.90
C MET A 236 38.21 28.55 16.59
N VAL A 237 37.56 29.07 17.62
CA VAL A 237 36.43 29.99 17.50
C VAL A 237 36.90 31.40 17.84
N HIS A 238 36.64 32.34 16.93
CA HIS A 238 36.95 33.77 17.05
C HIS A 238 35.69 34.62 17.16
N ALA A 239 35.78 35.71 17.90
CA ALA A 239 34.78 36.78 17.89
C ALA A 239 34.94 37.67 16.64
N PRO A 240 33.92 38.51 16.31
CA PRO A 240 33.99 39.43 15.19
C PRO A 240 35.14 40.45 15.26
N ASP A 241 35.65 40.74 16.46
CA ASP A 241 36.81 41.60 16.68
C ASP A 241 38.17 40.88 16.46
N GLY A 242 38.14 39.59 16.12
CA GLY A 242 39.30 38.74 15.90
C GLY A 242 39.87 38.09 17.17
N SER A 243 39.35 38.43 18.36
CA SER A 243 39.78 37.83 19.62
C SER A 243 39.48 36.32 19.65
N ARG A 244 40.34 35.55 20.33
CA ARG A 244 40.18 34.09 20.45
C ARG A 244 39.17 33.80 21.57
N LEU A 245 38.03 33.22 21.22
CA LEU A 245 37.00 32.85 22.20
C LEU A 245 37.29 31.49 22.83
N ARG A 246 37.48 30.45 22.01
CA ARG A 246 37.66 29.08 22.51
C ARG A 246 38.31 28.17 21.47
N SER A 247 39.13 27.23 21.94
CA SER A 247 39.60 26.09 21.15
C SER A 247 38.81 24.84 21.54
N LEU A 248 38.21 24.18 20.54
CA LEU A 248 37.41 22.97 20.71
C LEU A 248 38.12 21.79 20.06
N ARG A 249 37.96 20.60 20.66
CA ARG A 249 38.33 19.33 20.02
C ARG A 249 37.06 18.58 19.62
N ALA A 250 37.01 18.12 18.39
CA ALA A 250 35.92 17.30 17.86
C ALA A 250 36.49 16.22 16.94
N HIS A 251 35.67 15.23 16.59
CA HIS A 251 36.12 14.14 15.72
C HIS A 251 36.12 14.56 14.26
N THR A 252 37.02 13.99 13.48
CA THR A 252 37.03 14.15 12.03
C THR A 252 35.66 13.78 11.46
N GLY A 253 35.12 14.66 10.61
CA GLY A 253 33.80 14.48 9.99
C GLY A 253 32.62 15.03 10.82
N ASP A 254 32.82 15.43 12.07
CA ASP A 254 31.79 16.21 12.79
C ASP A 254 31.62 17.57 12.10
N THR A 255 30.39 18.08 12.03
CA THR A 255 30.16 19.43 11.51
C THR A 255 30.51 20.49 12.55
N VAL A 256 30.87 21.69 12.12
CA VAL A 256 31.16 22.81 13.02
C VAL A 256 29.99 23.08 13.96
N TYR A 257 28.76 22.98 13.47
CA TYR A 257 27.55 23.12 14.29
C TYR A 257 27.50 22.09 15.43
N VAL A 258 27.75 20.81 15.13
CA VAL A 258 27.76 19.73 16.13
C VAL A 258 28.94 19.88 17.10
N ALA A 259 30.13 20.21 16.59
CA ALA A 259 31.33 20.41 17.40
C ALA A 259 31.18 21.54 18.41
N MET A 260 30.55 22.65 18.01
CA MET A 260 30.23 23.77 18.90
C MET A 260 29.16 23.38 19.93
N ALA A 261 28.07 22.74 19.50
CA ALA A 261 26.97 22.34 20.37
C ALA A 261 27.41 21.35 21.47
N GLN A 262 28.28 20.38 21.16
CA GLN A 262 28.84 19.44 22.13
C GLN A 262 29.66 20.12 23.23
N GLN A 263 30.17 21.32 22.96
CA GLN A 263 31.02 22.10 23.87
C GLN A 263 30.25 23.28 24.49
N GLY A 264 28.92 23.27 24.38
CA GLY A 264 28.02 24.25 24.99
C GLY A 264 27.96 25.60 24.28
N LEU A 265 28.48 25.70 23.05
CA LEU A 265 28.36 26.89 22.20
C LEU A 265 27.26 26.65 21.16
N GLN A 266 26.13 27.34 21.30
CA GLN A 266 25.01 27.19 20.37
C GLN A 266 25.06 28.27 19.28
N LEU A 267 24.92 27.85 18.03
CA LEU A 267 24.69 28.75 16.91
C LEU A 267 23.18 28.92 16.70
N PRO A 268 22.71 30.10 16.25
CA PRO A 268 21.30 30.30 15.95
C PRO A 268 20.82 29.31 14.87
N SER A 269 19.70 28.64 15.14
CA SER A 269 19.18 27.58 14.28
C SER A 269 17.70 27.33 14.53
N ASN A 270 16.90 27.34 13.46
CA ASN A 270 15.48 26.92 13.48
C ASN A 270 15.30 25.48 12.97
N CYS A 271 16.35 24.84 12.46
CA CYS A 271 16.29 23.54 11.80
C CYS A 271 17.15 22.46 12.45
N GLY A 272 17.78 22.76 13.60
CA GLY A 272 18.64 21.82 14.31
C GLY A 272 19.85 21.31 13.52
N GLY A 273 20.25 21.99 12.44
CA GLY A 273 21.32 21.55 11.54
C GLY A 273 20.84 20.90 10.22
N GLY A 274 19.53 20.86 9.95
CA GLY A 274 18.96 20.30 8.72
C GLY A 274 19.15 21.13 7.43
N GLN A 275 20.12 22.05 7.38
CA GLN A 275 20.53 22.78 6.17
C GLN A 275 19.39 23.54 5.43
N SER A 276 18.41 24.04 6.18
CA SER A 276 17.19 24.64 5.62
C SER A 276 16.88 26.07 6.08
N CYS A 277 17.47 26.55 7.18
CA CYS A 277 17.15 27.88 7.74
C CYS A 277 18.18 28.98 7.48
N GLY A 278 19.44 28.63 7.16
CA GLY A 278 20.51 29.60 6.88
C GLY A 278 21.12 30.31 8.09
N LEU A 279 20.58 30.11 9.31
CA LEU A 279 20.94 30.89 10.50
C LEU A 279 22.32 30.55 11.08
N CYS A 280 22.78 29.31 10.94
CA CYS A 280 24.08 28.86 11.48
C CYS A 280 25.29 29.33 10.64
N GLU A 281 25.23 30.54 10.11
CA GLU A 281 26.29 31.15 9.32
C GLU A 281 27.57 31.36 10.15
N VAL A 282 28.69 30.91 9.62
CA VAL A 282 30.03 31.15 10.18
C VAL A 282 30.98 31.57 9.07
N ARG A 283 31.97 32.42 9.37
CA ARG A 283 33.04 32.77 8.42
C ARG A 283 34.26 31.90 8.69
N VAL A 284 34.75 31.19 7.68
CA VAL A 284 36.01 30.44 7.80
C VAL A 284 37.17 31.40 7.63
N ARG A 285 38.12 31.39 8.57
CA ARG A 285 39.37 32.17 8.44
C ARG A 285 40.37 31.37 7.59
N GLY A 286 40.97 32.04 6.61
CA GLY A 286 41.86 31.40 5.64
C GLY A 286 41.09 30.78 4.48
N SER A 287 41.49 29.58 4.05
CA SER A 287 40.89 28.91 2.89
C SER A 287 39.59 28.19 3.26
N ALA A 288 38.46 28.82 2.93
CA ALA A 288 37.14 28.24 3.07
C ALA A 288 36.95 27.08 2.06
N PRO A 289 36.38 25.93 2.47
CA PRO A 289 36.06 24.85 1.54
C PRO A 289 35.03 25.32 0.51
N PRO A 290 34.88 24.61 -0.62
CA PRO A 290 33.90 24.94 -1.65
C PRO A 290 32.49 25.09 -1.07
N ALA A 291 31.75 26.10 -1.52
CA ALA A 291 30.38 26.29 -1.10
C ALA A 291 29.51 25.10 -1.53
N THR A 292 28.67 24.64 -0.62
CA THR A 292 27.72 23.56 -0.88
C THR A 292 26.48 24.09 -1.58
N SER A 293 25.60 23.18 -2.05
CA SER A 293 24.32 23.59 -2.64
C SER A 293 23.40 24.29 -1.63
N ALA A 294 23.51 23.97 -0.34
CA ALA A 294 22.77 24.65 0.73
C ALA A 294 23.31 26.06 0.97
N ASP A 295 24.64 26.24 0.98
CA ASP A 295 25.26 27.56 1.09
C ASP A 295 24.76 28.48 -0.03
N ARG A 296 24.85 28.03 -1.29
CA ARG A 296 24.39 28.80 -2.46
C ARG A 296 22.90 29.12 -2.45
N ALA A 297 22.08 28.34 -1.76
CA ALA A 297 20.64 28.54 -1.70
C ALA A 297 20.20 29.48 -0.58
N LEU A 298 20.98 29.62 0.49
CA LEU A 298 20.59 30.31 1.72
C LEU A 298 21.47 31.52 2.05
N LEU A 299 22.69 31.58 1.52
CA LEU A 299 23.62 32.69 1.72
C LEU A 299 23.74 33.53 0.44
N PRO A 300 23.76 34.88 0.55
CA PRO A 300 24.09 35.76 -0.57
C PRO A 300 25.48 35.47 -1.16
N ALA A 301 25.64 35.64 -2.47
CA ALA A 301 26.90 35.37 -3.18
C ALA A 301 28.10 36.11 -2.56
N ALA A 302 27.94 37.40 -2.22
CA ALA A 302 28.98 38.20 -1.57
C ALA A 302 29.48 37.60 -0.25
N LYS A 303 28.59 36.95 0.53
CA LYS A 303 28.98 36.27 1.76
C LYS A 303 29.74 34.98 1.49
N ILE A 304 29.33 34.24 0.46
CA ILE A 304 30.00 33.00 0.05
C ILE A 304 31.43 33.31 -0.42
N GLU A 305 31.60 34.39 -1.19
CA GLU A 305 32.90 34.90 -1.64
C GLU A 305 33.77 35.37 -0.46
N ALA A 306 33.16 35.98 0.55
CA ALA A 306 33.83 36.35 1.81
C ALA A 306 34.16 35.15 2.73
N GLY A 307 33.96 33.91 2.29
CA GLY A 307 34.29 32.70 3.05
C GLY A 307 33.23 32.27 4.06
N CYS A 308 32.02 32.84 4.03
CA CYS A 308 30.92 32.37 4.88
C CYS A 308 30.36 31.03 4.39
N ARG A 309 30.12 30.12 5.34
CA ARG A 309 29.49 28.81 5.12
C ARG A 309 28.46 28.55 6.22
N LEU A 310 27.54 27.63 5.97
CA LEU A 310 26.63 27.13 7.00
C LEU A 310 27.39 26.11 7.87
N ALA A 311 27.49 26.39 9.17
CA ALA A 311 28.19 25.53 10.12
C ALA A 311 27.65 24.10 10.16
N CYS A 312 26.37 23.90 9.85
CA CYS A 312 25.74 22.58 9.81
C CYS A 312 26.13 21.73 8.59
N ASN A 313 26.79 22.32 7.58
CA ASN A 313 27.30 21.61 6.42
C ASN A 313 28.83 21.72 6.29
N LEU A 314 29.48 22.36 7.25
CA LEU A 314 30.93 22.55 7.30
C LEU A 314 31.54 21.43 8.14
N ALA A 315 32.07 20.39 7.47
CA ALA A 315 32.72 19.26 8.14
C ALA A 315 34.14 19.60 8.63
N LEU A 316 34.52 19.08 9.79
CA LEU A 316 35.88 19.14 10.33
C LEU A 316 36.74 18.03 9.71
N ASP A 317 37.23 18.24 8.49
CA ASP A 317 38.20 17.36 7.81
C ASP A 317 39.65 17.66 8.23
N ARG A 318 39.92 18.93 8.52
CA ARG A 318 41.19 19.51 8.99
C ARG A 318 40.96 20.42 10.20
N ASN A 319 42.04 20.93 10.76
CA ASN A 319 41.95 21.98 11.78
C ASN A 319 41.41 23.26 11.13
N LEU A 320 40.41 23.87 11.76
CA LEU A 320 39.68 25.00 11.19
C LEU A 320 39.61 26.14 12.19
N ASP A 321 39.76 27.35 11.68
CA ASP A 321 39.57 28.59 12.42
C ASP A 321 38.32 29.27 11.86
N ILE A 322 37.35 29.56 12.73
CA ILE A 322 36.08 30.17 12.34
C ILE A 322 35.82 31.44 13.13
N GLU A 323 35.04 32.33 12.55
CA GLU A 323 34.53 33.54 13.16
C GLU A 323 33.00 33.46 13.20
N VAL A 324 32.44 33.68 14.38
CA VAL A 324 30.99 33.68 14.60
C VAL A 324 30.47 35.11 14.66
N ARG A 325 29.42 35.41 13.90
CA ARG A 325 28.67 36.65 14.09
C ARG A 325 27.91 36.52 15.41
N GLY A 326 28.00 37.54 16.27
CA GLY A 326 27.56 37.51 17.68
C GLY A 326 26.25 36.76 17.96
N GLY A 327 26.22 36.06 19.09
CA GLY A 327 25.11 35.16 19.49
C GLY A 327 25.56 33.77 19.98
N ALA A 328 26.85 33.45 19.92
CA ALA A 328 27.43 32.30 20.62
C ALA A 328 27.57 32.62 22.12
N GLU A 329 26.45 32.95 22.78
CA GLU A 329 26.45 33.17 24.22
C GLU A 329 26.72 31.83 24.91
N PRO A 330 27.70 31.76 25.83
CA PRO A 330 27.83 30.60 26.69
C PRO A 330 26.55 30.50 27.52
N ARG A 331 25.97 29.30 27.59
CA ARG A 331 24.91 29.02 28.57
C ARG A 331 25.43 29.38 29.96
N THR A 332 24.94 30.47 30.53
CA THR A 332 24.89 30.59 31.99
C THR A 332 23.98 29.45 32.45
N ARG A 333 24.52 28.53 33.24
CA ARG A 333 23.70 27.55 33.95
C ARG A 333 22.78 28.34 34.87
N THR A 334 21.54 28.59 34.47
CA THR A 334 20.49 28.83 35.45
C THR A 334 20.25 27.51 36.17
N SER A 335 20.50 27.56 37.48
CA SER A 335 20.30 26.51 38.48
C SER A 335 18.89 25.97 38.49
#